data_AF-A0A2H3D6L7-F1
#
_entry.id   AF-A0A2H3D6L7-F1
#
_cell.length_a   1.000
_cell.length_b   1.000
_cell.length_c   1.000
_cell.angle_alpha   90.00
_cell.angle_beta   90.00
_cell.angle_gamma   90.00
#
_symmetry.space_group_name_H-M   'P 1'
#
loop_
_entity.id
_entity.type
_entity.pdbx_description
1 polymer ?
#
loop_
_entity_poly.entity_id
_entity_poly.type
_entity_poly.pdbx_seq_one_letter_code
_entity_poly.pdbx_strand_id
1 'polypeptide(L)'
;SSRIAELLLSNKAPLEFEKQDLVETAVRGPQILDEFDEKIDAARQLLDFFVSERDKAASNISDAKSVLHPMRRLPDDVLRSIFRTCTKPEVDIESIQPNQSPWTISCVCQQWRTVAIHTGELW
;
A
#
# COMPACT_ATOMS: atom_id res chain seq x y z
N SER A 1 1.93 29.41 -33.82
CA SER A 1 1.71 30.52 -34.77
C SER A 1 0.55 30.15 -35.70
N SER A 2 -0.36 31.09 -35.99
CA SER A 2 -1.48 30.91 -36.92
C SER A 2 -1.01 30.49 -38.32
N ARG A 3 0.16 30.97 -38.74
CA ARG A 3 0.75 30.72 -40.06
C ARG A 3 1.19 29.27 -40.29
N ILE A 4 1.77 28.63 -39.28
CA ILE A 4 2.15 27.20 -39.36
C ILE A 4 0.88 26.34 -39.50
N ALA A 5 -0.18 26.66 -38.77
CA ALA A 5 -1.45 25.93 -38.86
C ALA A 5 -2.07 26.01 -40.28
N GLU A 6 -2.00 27.16 -40.95
CA GLU A 6 -2.45 27.30 -42.35
C GLU A 6 -1.61 26.48 -43.33
N LEU A 7 -0.29 26.45 -43.15
CA LEU A 7 0.63 25.65 -43.97
C LEU A 7 0.40 24.15 -43.77
N LEU A 8 0.04 23.71 -42.56
CA LEU A 8 -0.30 22.31 -42.29
C LEU A 8 -1.62 21.87 -42.93
N LEU A 9 -2.54 22.80 -43.16
CA LEU A 9 -3.85 22.55 -43.77
C LEU A 9 -3.87 22.79 -45.30
N SER A 10 -2.76 23.20 -45.91
CA SER A 10 -2.69 23.48 -47.35
C SER A 10 -1.37 22.99 -47.97
N ASN A 11 -1.38 22.60 -49.24
CA ASN A 11 -0.15 22.24 -49.96
C ASN A 11 0.69 23.46 -50.40
N LYS A 12 0.57 24.59 -49.71
CA LYS A 12 1.34 25.81 -50.01
C LYS A 12 2.75 25.68 -49.42
N ALA A 13 3.76 26.06 -50.19
CA ALA A 13 5.13 26.13 -49.69
C ALA A 13 5.30 27.26 -48.65
N PRO A 14 6.16 27.08 -47.63
CA PRO A 14 6.58 28.18 -46.77
C PRO A 14 7.34 29.26 -47.56
N LEU A 15 7.21 30.51 -47.13
CA LEU A 15 8.00 31.63 -47.63
C LEU A 15 9.47 31.47 -47.20
N GLU A 16 10.39 32.10 -47.93
CA GLU A 16 11.83 31.89 -47.72
C GLU A 16 12.28 32.25 -46.29
N PHE A 17 11.75 33.33 -45.72
CA PHE A 17 12.06 33.73 -44.34
C PHE A 17 11.45 32.77 -43.30
N GLU A 18 10.39 32.03 -43.64
CA GLU A 18 9.75 31.04 -42.74
C GLU A 18 10.57 29.74 -42.70
N LYS A 19 11.29 29.43 -43.78
CA LYS A 19 12.06 28.19 -43.90
C LYS A 19 13.21 28.13 -42.91
N GLN A 20 13.87 29.25 -42.64
CA GLN A 20 15.04 29.26 -41.76
C GLN A 20 14.70 28.75 -40.35
N ASP A 21 13.66 29.31 -39.73
CA ASP A 21 13.20 28.90 -38.40
C ASP A 21 12.68 27.47 -38.37
N LEU A 22 11.98 27.04 -39.42
CA LEU A 22 11.46 25.68 -39.55
C LEU A 22 12.58 24.64 -39.68
N VAL A 23 13.61 24.94 -40.48
CA VAL A 23 14.79 24.09 -40.63
C VAL A 23 15.58 24.04 -39.33
N GLU A 24 15.81 25.17 -38.67
CA GLU A 24 16.51 25.20 -37.38
C GLU A 24 15.76 24.37 -36.33
N THR A 25 14.43 24.51 -36.26
CA THR A 25 13.58 23.71 -35.36
C THR A 25 13.64 22.22 -35.70
N ALA A 26 13.61 21.86 -36.99
CA ALA A 26 13.67 20.46 -37.41
C ALA A 26 15.05 19.82 -37.13
N VAL A 27 16.13 20.59 -37.21
CA VAL A 27 17.50 20.11 -36.95
C VAL A 27 17.77 20.00 -35.45
N ARG A 28 17.34 20.98 -34.65
CA ARG A 28 17.58 21.00 -33.19
C ARG A 28 16.56 20.21 -32.39
N GLY A 29 15.34 20.06 -32.91
CA GLY A 29 14.24 19.39 -32.24
C GLY A 29 14.60 18.01 -31.68
N PRO A 30 15.22 17.10 -32.46
CA PRO A 30 15.63 15.79 -31.96
C PRO A 30 16.57 15.86 -30.75
N GLN A 31 17.59 16.72 -30.77
CA GLN A 31 18.52 16.88 -29.65
C GLN A 31 17.82 17.38 -28.38
N ILE A 32 16.89 18.32 -28.53
CA ILE A 32 16.09 18.84 -27.41
C ILE A 32 15.20 17.74 -26.83
N LEU A 33 14.61 16.89 -27.69
CA LEU A 33 13.81 15.75 -27.24
C LEU A 33 14.66 14.75 -26.47
N ASP A 34 15.84 14.37 -26.99
CA ASP A 34 16.78 13.47 -26.33
C ASP A 34 17.16 14.00 -24.93
N GLU A 35 17.48 15.29 -24.81
CA GLU A 35 17.79 15.92 -23.51
C GLU A 35 16.62 15.86 -22.52
N PHE A 36 15.37 16.00 -22.99
CA PHE A 36 14.20 15.90 -22.13
C PHE A 36 13.90 14.45 -21.75
N ASP A 37 14.07 13.51 -22.67
CA ASP A 37 13.88 12.09 -22.40
C ASP A 37 14.89 11.58 -21.38
N GLU A 38 16.17 12.00 -21.47
CA GLU A 38 17.17 11.72 -20.44
C GLU A 38 16.78 12.26 -19.06
N LYS A 39 16.26 13.50 -18.99
CA LYS A 39 15.80 14.10 -17.73
C LYS A 39 14.56 13.39 -17.18
N ILE A 40 13.65 12.98 -18.05
CA ILE A 40 12.46 12.22 -17.69
C ILE A 40 12.87 10.87 -17.09
N ASP A 41 13.80 10.16 -17.73
CA ASP A 41 14.24 8.85 -17.27
C ASP A 41 15.02 8.94 -15.95
N ALA A 42 15.88 9.95 -15.78
CA ALA A 42 16.53 10.22 -14.51
C ALA A 42 15.51 10.51 -13.39
N ALA A 43 14.48 11.32 -13.67
CA ALA A 43 13.43 11.63 -12.70
C ALA A 43 12.58 10.39 -12.35
N ARG A 44 12.28 9.54 -13.33
CA ARG A 44 11.57 8.26 -13.10
C ARG A 44 12.37 7.33 -12.20
N GLN A 45 13.67 7.15 -12.45
CA GLN A 45 14.53 6.33 -11.61
C GLN A 45 14.58 6.82 -10.16
N LEU A 46 14.66 8.15 -9.97
CA LEU A 46 14.64 8.74 -8.64
C LEU A 46 13.26 8.56 -7.95
N LEU A 47 12.17 8.68 -8.71
CA LEU A 47 10.83 8.41 -8.21
C LEU A 47 10.69 6.95 -7.77
N ASP A 48 11.13 6.00 -8.60
CA ASP A 48 11.07 4.56 -8.30
C ASP A 48 11.86 4.21 -7.03
N PHE A 49 13.04 4.84 -6.85
CA PHE A 49 13.80 4.73 -5.62
C PHE A 49 13.00 5.19 -4.40
N PHE A 50 12.40 6.39 -4.44
CA PHE A 50 11.62 6.91 -3.32
C PHE A 50 10.34 6.13 -3.04
N VAL A 51 9.69 5.61 -4.09
CA VAL A 51 8.56 4.69 -3.98
C VAL A 51 8.98 3.43 -3.21
N SER A 52 10.10 2.82 -3.57
CA SER A 52 10.61 1.64 -2.87
C SER A 52 10.96 1.92 -1.41
N GLU A 53 11.63 3.03 -1.12
CA GLU A 53 11.98 3.41 0.26
C GLU A 53 10.73 3.69 1.12
N ARG A 54 9.72 4.36 0.55
CA ARG A 54 8.43 4.56 1.22
C ARG A 54 7.76 3.23 1.54
N ASP A 55 7.73 2.29 0.60
CA ASP A 55 7.04 1.01 0.78
C ASP A 55 7.76 0.13 1.82
N LYS A 56 9.10 0.15 1.84
CA LYS A 56 9.90 -0.47 2.92
C LYS A 56 9.57 0.15 4.27
N ALA A 57 9.53 1.48 4.36
CA ALA A 57 9.20 2.16 5.62
C ALA A 57 7.78 1.80 6.11
N ALA A 58 6.81 1.74 5.19
CA ALA A 58 5.44 1.34 5.52
C ALA A 58 5.38 -0.12 6.03
N SER A 59 6.11 -1.04 5.39
CA SER A 59 6.23 -2.42 5.87
C SER A 59 6.83 -2.49 7.27
N ASN A 60 7.95 -1.80 7.50
CA ASN A 60 8.63 -1.77 8.81
C ASN A 60 7.70 -1.24 9.92
N ILE A 61 6.90 -0.22 9.63
CA ILE A 61 5.90 0.31 10.57
C ILE A 61 4.82 -0.74 10.88
N SER A 62 4.32 -1.43 9.86
CA SER A 62 3.32 -2.49 10.01
C SER A 62 3.86 -3.65 10.86
N ASP A 63 5.09 -4.08 10.59
CA ASP A 63 5.77 -5.15 11.31
C ASP A 63 6.01 -4.76 12.77
N ALA A 64 6.50 -3.54 13.01
CA ALA A 64 6.69 -3.01 14.36
C ALA A 64 5.37 -2.98 15.14
N LYS A 65 4.27 -2.49 14.55
CA LYS A 65 2.94 -2.51 15.18
C LYS A 65 2.47 -3.93 15.49
N SER A 66 2.72 -4.87 14.59
CA SER A 66 2.35 -6.27 14.76
C SER A 66 3.13 -6.94 15.89
N VAL A 67 4.43 -6.65 16.00
CA VAL A 67 5.31 -7.17 17.06
C VAL A 67 5.00 -6.53 18.42
N LEU A 68 4.74 -5.23 18.44
CA LEU A 68 4.39 -4.48 19.65
C LEU A 68 2.91 -4.61 20.02
N HIS A 69 2.14 -5.42 19.29
CA HIS A 69 0.72 -5.59 19.52
C HIS A 69 0.46 -6.01 20.97
N PRO A 70 -0.43 -5.32 21.72
CA PRO A 70 -0.63 -5.54 23.15
C PRO A 70 -0.89 -7.01 23.52
N MET A 71 -1.56 -7.72 22.62
CA MET A 71 -1.88 -9.14 22.80
C MET A 71 -0.66 -10.05 22.93
N ARG A 72 0.50 -9.69 22.38
CA ARG A 72 1.76 -10.45 22.52
C ARG A 72 2.45 -10.23 23.87
N ARG A 73 2.07 -9.19 24.60
CA ARG A 73 2.64 -8.83 25.92
C ARG A 73 1.70 -9.16 27.08
N LEU A 74 0.46 -9.53 26.78
CA LEU A 74 -0.53 -9.77 27.82
C LEU A 74 -0.18 -11.06 28.56
N PRO A 75 -0.02 -11.01 29.89
CA PRO A 75 0.21 -12.20 30.69
C PRO A 75 -0.94 -13.20 30.57
N ASP A 76 -0.62 -14.49 30.68
CA ASP A 76 -1.60 -15.56 30.55
C ASP A 76 -2.70 -15.48 31.62
N ASP A 77 -2.40 -15.05 32.85
CA ASP A 77 -3.39 -14.84 33.91
C ASP A 77 -4.40 -13.74 33.57
N VAL A 78 -3.95 -12.66 32.93
CA VAL A 78 -4.85 -11.60 32.44
C VAL A 78 -5.71 -12.12 31.30
N LEU A 79 -5.14 -12.88 30.35
CA LEU A 79 -5.90 -13.55 29.30
C LEU A 79 -6.97 -14.50 29.88
N ARG A 80 -6.61 -15.32 30.88
CA ARG A 80 -7.56 -16.20 31.58
C ARG A 80 -8.70 -15.41 32.22
N SER A 81 -8.39 -14.28 32.87
CA SER A 81 -9.39 -13.41 33.46
C SER A 81 -10.38 -12.85 32.43
N ILE A 82 -9.86 -12.40 31.28
CA ILE A 82 -10.69 -11.95 30.15
C ILE A 82 -11.56 -13.10 29.64
N PHE A 83 -10.96 -14.27 29.40
CA PHE A 83 -11.68 -15.42 28.85
C PHE A 83 -12.83 -15.84 29.77
N ARG A 84 -12.58 -15.98 31.08
CA ARG A 84 -13.61 -16.26 32.09
C ARG A 84 -14.73 -15.23 32.11
N THR A 85 -14.41 -13.97 31.82
CA THR A 85 -15.43 -12.90 31.76
C THR A 85 -16.27 -13.03 30.49
N CYS A 86 -15.64 -13.39 29.36
CA CYS A 86 -16.30 -13.56 28.07
C CYS A 86 -17.03 -14.91 27.91
N THR A 87 -16.73 -15.92 28.73
CA THR A 87 -17.41 -17.23 28.71
C THR A 87 -18.57 -17.33 29.69
N LYS A 88 -18.72 -16.39 30.64
CA LYS A 88 -19.84 -16.41 31.58
C LYS A 88 -21.16 -16.23 30.83
N PRO A 89 -22.07 -17.22 30.84
CA PRO A 89 -23.37 -17.05 30.23
C PRO A 89 -24.20 -16.01 31.00
N GLU A 90 -24.84 -15.08 30.29
CA GLU A 90 -25.82 -14.16 30.89
C GLU A 90 -27.16 -14.87 31.23
N VAL A 91 -27.42 -16.01 30.59
CA VAL A 91 -28.62 -16.85 30.78
C VAL A 91 -28.17 -18.31 30.63
N ASP A 92 -28.74 -19.23 31.42
CA ASP A 92 -28.50 -20.69 31.28
C ASP A 92 -28.90 -21.16 29.87
N ILE A 93 -27.94 -21.15 28.94
CA ILE A 93 -28.14 -21.65 27.58
C ILE A 93 -27.82 -23.14 27.61
N GLU A 94 -28.86 -23.98 27.52
CA GLU A 94 -28.76 -25.45 27.52
C GLU A 94 -28.07 -26.03 26.26
N SER A 95 -27.57 -25.20 25.35
CA SER A 95 -27.01 -25.62 24.06
C SER A 95 -25.61 -25.06 23.81
N ILE A 96 -24.63 -25.96 23.80
CA ILE A 96 -23.25 -25.68 23.42
C ILE A 96 -23.17 -25.44 21.91
N GLN A 97 -22.83 -24.21 21.50
CA GLN A 97 -22.69 -23.84 20.09
C GLN A 97 -21.21 -23.62 19.72
N PRO A 98 -20.68 -24.25 18.66
CA PRO A 98 -19.27 -24.12 18.25
C PRO A 98 -18.85 -22.69 17.85
N ASN A 99 -19.83 -21.82 17.55
CA ASN A 99 -19.62 -20.42 17.21
C ASN A 99 -19.70 -19.49 18.43
N GLN A 100 -19.75 -20.03 19.65
CA GLN A 100 -19.75 -19.27 20.89
C GLN A 100 -18.46 -19.48 21.70
N SER A 101 -18.26 -18.60 22.68
CA SER A 101 -17.23 -18.76 23.70
C SER A 101 -17.49 -20.05 24.49
N PRO A 102 -16.48 -20.84 24.90
CA PRO A 102 -15.02 -20.62 24.72
C PRO A 102 -14.43 -20.96 23.34
N TRP A 103 -15.14 -21.66 22.45
CA TRP A 103 -14.56 -22.16 21.17
C TRP A 103 -14.00 -21.03 20.30
N THR A 104 -14.73 -19.91 20.18
CA THR A 104 -14.28 -18.75 19.39
C THR A 104 -13.00 -18.10 19.93
N ILE A 105 -12.82 -18.08 21.26
CA ILE A 105 -11.61 -17.56 21.91
C ILE A 105 -10.40 -18.40 21.51
N SER A 106 -10.54 -19.71 21.44
CA SER A 106 -9.45 -20.62 21.02
C SER A 106 -9.05 -20.48 19.53
N CYS A 107 -9.83 -19.74 18.73
CA CYS A 107 -9.61 -19.55 17.30
C CYS A 107 -8.88 -18.24 16.95
N VAL A 108 -8.65 -17.33 17.89
CA VAL A 108 -8.09 -15.99 17.61
C VAL A 108 -6.62 -16.05 17.20
N CYS A 109 -5.76 -16.69 18.00
CA CYS A 109 -4.34 -16.86 17.71
C CYS A 109 -3.75 -18.05 18.47
N GLN A 110 -2.50 -18.43 18.17
CA GLN A 110 -1.83 -19.55 18.83
C GLN A 110 -1.72 -19.39 20.35
N GLN A 111 -1.41 -18.18 20.84
CA GLN A 111 -1.32 -17.90 22.27
C GLN A 111 -2.68 -18.05 22.95
N TRP A 112 -3.75 -17.48 22.37
CA TRP A 112 -5.10 -17.59 22.92
C TRP A 112 -5.58 -19.03 22.96
N ARG A 113 -5.33 -19.80 21.90
CA ARG A 113 -5.61 -21.23 21.86
C ARG A 113 -4.90 -21.96 22.99
N THR A 114 -3.61 -21.70 23.15
CA THR A 114 -2.79 -22.34 24.20
C THR A 114 -3.37 -22.01 25.57
N VAL A 115 -3.61 -20.75 25.88
CA VAL A 115 -4.15 -20.33 27.18
C VAL A 115 -5.55 -20.90 27.42
N ALA A 116 -6.44 -20.86 26.41
CA ALA A 116 -7.81 -21.37 26.54
C ALA A 116 -7.87 -22.88 26.77
N ILE A 117 -7.07 -23.67 26.03
CA ILE A 117 -7.01 -25.14 26.22
C ILE A 117 -6.46 -25.49 27.61
N HIS A 118 -5.48 -24.75 28.12
CA HIS A 118 -4.90 -24.97 29.45
C HIS A 118 -5.73 -24.37 30.60
N THR A 119 -6.88 -23.76 30.30
CA THR A 119 -7.78 -23.19 31.32
C THR A 119 -9.04 -24.02 31.37
N GLY A 120 -8.99 -25.12 32.14
CA GLY A 120 -10.06 -26.12 32.22
C GLY A 120 -11.43 -25.54 32.61
N GLU A 121 -11.45 -24.47 33.41
CA GLU A 121 -12.68 -23.79 33.85
C GLU A 121 -13.48 -23.11 32.73
N LEU A 122 -12.95 -23.02 31.50
CA LEU A 122 -13.68 -22.43 30.38
C LEU A 122 -14.62 -23.43 29.68
N TRP A 123 -14.43 -24.73 29.88
CA TRP A 123 -15.12 -25.84 29.21
C TRP A 123 -16.05 -26.58 30.16
#